data_AF-A0A8G0YJT8-F1
#
_entry.id   AF-A0A8G0YJT8-F1
#
_cell.length_a   1.000
_cell.length_b   1.000
_cell.length_c   1.000
_cell.angle_alpha   90.00
_cell.angle_beta   90.00
_cell.angle_gamma   90.00
#
_symmetry.space_group_name_H-M   'P 1'
#
loop_
_entity.id
_entity.type
_entity.pdbx_description
1 polymer ?
#
loop_
_entity_poly.entity_id
_entity_poly.type
_entity_poly.pdbx_seq_one_letter_code
_entity_poly.pdbx_strand_id
1 'polypeptide(L)'
;NSEGLLQRFTWTPTNQGWNLFWLTPKVECDYFDNCGPYAYCDLNTSPTCNCIEGFEPRIPDEWNAGDVAGSCKRKMRLNCYGDKFSHMRRMKLPPTSTAIVDKTIGFNDCEKKCAANCNCTAFANTESTGCVIWIG
;
A
#
# COMPACT_ATOMS: atom_id res chain seq x y z
N ASN A 1 -5.50 -16.45 21.76
CA ASN A 1 -4.79 -15.17 21.82
C ASN A 1 -5.82 -14.07 22.10
N SER A 2 -5.73 -13.41 23.24
CA SER A 2 -6.64 -12.33 23.67
C SER A 2 -6.26 -10.94 23.15
N GLU A 3 -5.06 -10.77 22.58
CA GLU A 3 -4.52 -9.48 22.14
C GLU A 3 -4.73 -9.20 20.64
N GLY A 4 -5.32 -10.14 19.89
CA GLY A 4 -5.55 -9.98 18.45
C GLY A 4 -4.32 -10.13 17.56
N LEU A 5 -3.18 -10.57 18.12
CA LEU A 5 -1.95 -10.78 17.35
C LEU A 5 -1.95 -12.15 16.65
N LEU A 6 -1.51 -12.22 15.41
CA LEU A 6 -1.15 -13.50 14.81
C LEU A 6 0.29 -13.82 15.20
N GLN A 7 0.51 -14.95 15.88
CA GLN A 7 1.82 -15.36 16.37
C GLN A 7 2.20 -16.71 15.79
N ARG A 8 3.42 -16.83 15.27
CA ARG A 8 4.01 -18.12 14.88
C ARG A 8 5.03 -18.55 15.92
N PHE A 9 4.76 -19.67 16.56
CA PHE A 9 5.71 -20.35 17.43
C PHE A 9 6.37 -21.52 16.69
N THR A 10 7.64 -21.75 16.96
CA THR A 10 8.42 -22.89 16.45
C THR A 10 8.98 -23.66 17.64
N TRP A 11 8.80 -24.97 17.67
CA TRP A 11 9.39 -25.82 18.70
C TRP A 11 10.90 -25.92 18.50
N THR A 12 11.66 -25.63 19.54
CA THR A 12 13.13 -25.73 19.51
C THR A 12 13.57 -26.84 20.46
N PRO A 13 14.06 -27.99 19.93
CA PRO A 13 14.47 -29.12 20.75
C PRO A 13 15.57 -28.82 21.76
N THR A 14 16.53 -27.93 21.42
CA THR A 14 17.65 -27.57 22.32
C THR A 14 17.18 -26.89 23.60
N ASN A 15 16.13 -26.05 23.49
CA ASN A 15 15.58 -25.30 24.61
C ASN A 15 14.33 -25.98 25.18
N GLN A 16 13.94 -27.14 24.61
CA GLN A 16 12.73 -27.89 24.94
C GLN A 16 11.49 -27.00 25.07
N GLY A 17 11.34 -26.04 24.15
CA GLY A 17 10.33 -24.99 24.27
C GLY A 17 9.86 -24.41 22.95
N TRP A 18 8.67 -23.82 22.99
CA TRP A 18 8.11 -23.03 21.89
C TRP A 18 8.74 -21.65 21.87
N ASN A 19 9.41 -21.32 20.77
CA ASN A 19 10.01 -20.01 20.56
C ASN A 19 9.15 -19.21 19.61
N LEU A 20 8.85 -17.96 19.98
CA LEU A 20 8.14 -17.03 19.12
C LEU A 20 9.04 -16.65 17.94
N PHE A 21 8.66 -17.08 16.73
CA PHE A 21 9.43 -16.84 15.51
C PHE A 21 9.07 -15.50 14.86
N TRP A 22 7.77 -15.20 14.76
CA TRP A 22 7.29 -13.86 14.39
C TRP A 22 5.88 -13.62 14.89
N LEU A 23 5.48 -12.35 14.89
CA LEU A 23 4.12 -11.90 15.16
C LEU A 23 3.72 -10.79 14.18
N THR A 24 2.42 -10.59 13.98
CA THR A 24 1.85 -9.47 13.22
C THR A 24 0.53 -9.02 13.83
N PRO A 25 0.19 -7.72 13.82
CA PRO A 25 1.06 -6.57 13.47
C PRO A 25 2.19 -6.40 14.51
N LYS A 26 3.38 -5.96 14.06
CA LYS A 26 4.57 -5.79 14.92
C LYS A 26 4.94 -4.33 15.15
N VAL A 27 4.71 -3.49 14.15
CA VAL A 27 5.08 -2.07 14.13
C VAL A 27 3.88 -1.22 13.71
N GLU A 28 3.95 0.09 13.94
CA GLU A 28 2.87 1.04 13.66
C GLU A 28 2.34 0.93 12.22
N CYS A 29 3.24 0.80 11.23
CA CYS A 29 2.86 0.64 9.82
C CYS A 29 2.20 -0.70 9.45
N ASP A 30 2.22 -1.69 10.34
CA ASP A 30 1.51 -2.96 10.10
C ASP A 30 0.02 -2.86 10.40
N TYR A 31 -0.38 -1.89 11.22
CA TYR A 31 -1.78 -1.66 11.56
C TYR A 31 -2.55 -1.21 10.32
N PHE A 32 -3.78 -1.71 10.23
CA PHE A 32 -4.64 -1.38 9.11
C PHE A 32 -4.96 0.11 9.09
N ASP A 33 -4.79 0.72 7.91
CA ASP A 33 -5.16 2.11 7.63
C ASP A 33 -4.47 3.19 8.48
N ASN A 34 -3.23 2.95 8.91
CA ASN A 34 -2.49 3.89 9.76
C ASN A 34 -2.24 5.28 9.13
N CYS A 35 -2.22 5.40 7.80
CA CYS A 35 -1.94 6.67 7.10
C CYS A 35 -3.08 7.18 6.21
N GLY A 36 -4.16 6.40 6.08
CA GLY A 36 -5.29 6.73 5.23
C GLY A 36 -5.01 6.74 3.71
N PRO A 37 -6.02 7.04 2.88
CA PRO A 37 -5.96 6.95 1.41
C PRO A 37 -4.90 7.85 0.75
N TYR A 38 -4.27 7.31 -0.30
CA TYR A 38 -3.23 7.98 -1.10
C TYR A 38 -1.98 8.44 -0.31
N ALA A 39 -1.80 7.92 0.90
CA ALA A 39 -0.60 8.02 1.69
C ALA A 39 0.03 6.64 1.90
N TYR A 40 1.30 6.60 2.28
CA TYR A 40 2.01 5.40 2.69
C TYR A 40 2.76 5.61 4.00
N CYS A 41 2.95 4.51 4.73
CA CYS A 41 3.65 4.49 6.00
C CYS A 41 5.11 4.08 5.82
N ASP A 42 6.04 4.90 6.32
CA ASP A 42 7.48 4.62 6.32
C ASP A 42 8.05 4.93 7.71
N LEU A 43 8.56 3.89 8.38
CA LEU A 43 9.16 4.01 9.71
C LEU A 43 10.47 4.81 9.72
N ASN A 44 11.04 5.10 8.55
CA ASN A 44 12.29 5.85 8.41
C ASN A 44 12.06 7.36 8.22
N THR A 45 10.80 7.82 8.16
CA THR A 45 10.46 9.23 7.99
C THR A 45 9.80 9.80 9.23
N SER A 46 9.87 11.12 9.40
CA SER A 46 9.11 11.86 10.40
C SER A 46 8.44 13.06 9.71
N PRO A 47 7.10 13.08 9.58
CA PRO A 47 6.13 12.10 10.08
C PRO A 47 6.22 10.73 9.39
N THR A 48 5.70 9.67 10.04
CA THR A 48 5.69 8.28 9.51
C THR A 48 4.84 8.16 8.24
N CYS A 49 3.76 8.94 8.17
CA CYS A 49 2.86 8.96 7.02
C CYS A 49 3.32 9.97 5.99
N ASN A 50 3.32 9.56 4.72
CA ASN A 50 3.79 10.35 3.59
C ASN A 50 2.76 10.31 2.46
N CYS A 51 2.45 11.46 1.85
CA CYS A 51 1.66 11.46 0.62
C CYS A 51 2.46 10.85 -0.53
N ILE A 52 1.76 10.10 -1.40
CA ILE A 52 2.34 9.60 -2.64
C ILE A 52 2.83 10.77 -3.49
N GLU A 53 3.91 10.59 -4.25
CA GLU A 53 4.40 11.61 -5.18
C GLU A 53 3.28 12.10 -6.12
N GLY A 54 3.14 13.43 -6.24
CA GLY A 54 2.04 14.05 -6.99
C GLY A 54 0.75 14.26 -6.18
N PHE A 55 0.74 13.86 -4.91
CA PHE A 55 -0.33 14.15 -3.95
C PHE A 55 0.15 15.12 -2.86
N GLU A 56 -0.80 15.77 -2.22
CA GLU A 56 -0.60 16.68 -1.08
C GLU A 56 -1.64 16.42 0.01
N PRO A 57 -1.34 16.80 1.27
CA PRO A 57 -2.31 16.67 2.35
C PRO A 57 -3.60 17.41 2.01
N ARG A 58 -4.74 16.78 2.30
CA ARG A 58 -6.05 17.42 2.12
C ARG A 58 -6.21 18.61 3.05
N ILE A 59 -5.78 18.45 4.31
CA ILE A 59 -5.79 19.47 5.37
C ILE A 59 -4.37 19.55 5.96
N PRO A 60 -3.55 20.53 5.54
CA PRO A 60 -2.14 20.61 5.94
C PRO A 60 -1.92 20.73 7.46
N ASP A 61 -2.79 21.46 8.16
CA ASP A 61 -2.62 21.70 9.60
C ASP A 61 -2.85 20.42 10.42
N GLU A 62 -3.88 19.63 10.06
CA GLU A 62 -4.14 18.30 10.66
C GLU A 62 -2.97 17.34 10.41
N TRP A 63 -2.50 17.30 9.16
CA TRP A 63 -1.35 16.47 8.77
C TRP A 63 -0.09 16.81 9.57
N ASN A 64 0.19 18.10 9.77
CA ASN A 64 1.33 18.56 10.57
C ASN A 64 1.18 18.26 12.06
N ALA A 65 -0.05 18.14 12.55
CA ALA A 65 -0.35 17.69 13.92
C ALA A 65 -0.29 16.17 14.09
N GLY A 66 -0.03 15.42 13.01
CA GLY A 66 -0.02 13.95 13.00
C GLY A 66 -1.42 13.34 12.83
N ASP A 67 -2.44 14.15 12.60
CA ASP A 67 -3.77 13.68 12.23
C ASP A 67 -3.81 13.43 10.71
N VAL A 68 -3.97 12.16 10.35
CA VAL A 68 -4.00 11.71 8.95
C VAL A 68 -5.42 11.54 8.42
N ALA A 69 -6.44 11.96 9.18
CA ALA A 69 -7.83 11.95 8.76
C ALA A 69 -8.01 12.73 7.44
N GLY A 70 -8.55 12.08 6.40
CA GLY A 70 -8.75 12.71 5.09
C GLY A 70 -7.51 12.82 4.19
N SER A 71 -6.36 12.35 4.68
CA SER A 71 -5.20 11.82 3.95
C SER A 71 -4.72 12.73 2.81
N CYS A 72 -4.51 12.21 1.60
CA CYS A 72 -3.92 13.01 0.52
C CYS A 72 -4.86 13.17 -0.67
N LYS A 73 -4.75 14.29 -1.37
CA LYS A 73 -5.44 14.58 -2.63
C LYS A 73 -4.41 14.79 -3.74
N ARG A 74 -4.79 14.51 -4.99
CA ARG A 74 -3.93 14.80 -6.16
C ARG A 74 -3.71 16.31 -6.27
N LYS A 75 -2.46 16.71 -6.54
CA LYS A 75 -2.10 18.11 -6.84
C LYS A 75 -2.70 18.59 -8.16
N MET A 76 -2.82 17.67 -9.13
CA MET A 76 -3.35 17.95 -10.46
C MET A 76 -4.49 16.98 -10.80
N ARG A 77 -5.50 17.49 -11.49
CA ARG A 77 -6.58 16.65 -12.03
C ARG A 77 -6.06 15.80 -13.18
N LEU A 78 -6.53 14.56 -13.25
CA LEU A 78 -6.23 13.61 -14.31
C LEU A 78 -6.96 14.00 -15.61
N ASN A 79 -6.33 13.73 -16.75
CA ASN A 79 -6.93 13.93 -18.07
C ASN A 79 -7.28 12.59 -18.76
N CYS A 80 -6.98 11.46 -18.12
CA CYS A 80 -6.98 10.10 -18.66
C CYS A 80 -5.99 9.91 -19.81
N TYR A 81 -6.12 10.71 -20.87
CA TYR A 81 -5.25 10.71 -22.03
C TYR A 81 -3.97 11.51 -21.74
N GLY A 82 -2.85 10.81 -21.66
CA GLY A 82 -1.52 11.39 -21.42
C GLY A 82 -1.12 11.46 -19.94
N ASP A 83 -1.94 10.93 -19.04
CA ASP A 83 -1.55 10.74 -17.65
C ASP A 83 -0.37 9.77 -17.55
N LYS A 84 0.42 9.93 -16.49
CA LYS A 84 1.63 9.14 -16.23
C LYS A 84 1.59 8.54 -14.84
N PHE A 85 2.33 7.44 -14.68
CA PHE A 85 2.46 6.75 -13.41
C PHE A 85 3.79 7.08 -12.73
N SER A 86 3.77 7.26 -11.40
CA SER A 86 4.98 7.27 -10.58
C SER A 86 5.24 5.86 -10.05
N HIS A 87 6.48 5.39 -10.16
CA HIS A 87 6.86 4.05 -9.76
C HIS A 87 7.29 4.02 -8.30
N MET A 88 6.46 3.41 -7.45
CA MET A 88 6.75 3.20 -6.03
C MET A 88 7.47 1.87 -5.81
N ARG A 89 8.54 1.86 -5.00
CA ARG A 89 9.39 0.69 -4.76
C ARG A 89 9.24 0.19 -3.33
N ARG A 90 9.38 -1.13 -3.12
CA ARG A 90 9.34 -1.78 -1.79
C ARG A 90 8.02 -1.52 -1.04
N MET A 91 6.93 -1.48 -1.79
CA MET A 91 5.60 -1.24 -1.25
C MET A 91 4.90 -2.55 -0.87
N LYS A 92 4.20 -2.53 0.26
CA LYS A 92 3.07 -3.44 0.49
C LYS A 92 1.93 -2.99 -0.43
N LEU A 93 1.35 -3.92 -1.19
CA LEU A 93 0.24 -3.58 -2.08
C LEU A 93 -0.96 -3.05 -1.27
N PRO A 94 -1.69 -2.04 -1.79
CA PRO A 94 -2.87 -1.51 -1.12
C PRO A 94 -3.98 -2.56 -1.07
N PRO A 95 -5.03 -2.32 -0.24
CA PRO A 95 -6.18 -3.22 -0.15
C PRO A 95 -6.72 -3.59 -1.54
N THR A 96 -6.99 -4.88 -1.75
CA THR A 96 -7.37 -5.42 -3.07
C THR A 96 -8.89 -5.47 -3.27
N SER A 97 -9.68 -4.78 -2.45
CA SER A 97 -11.16 -4.81 -2.51
C SER A 97 -11.71 -4.23 -3.83
N THR A 98 -11.02 -3.25 -4.43
CA THR A 98 -11.36 -2.66 -5.73
C THR A 98 -10.42 -3.11 -6.85
N ALA A 99 -9.60 -4.14 -6.60
CA ALA A 99 -8.59 -4.59 -7.55
C ALA A 99 -9.13 -5.62 -8.54
N ILE A 100 -8.75 -5.47 -9.80
CA ILE A 100 -9.00 -6.40 -10.90
C ILE A 100 -7.69 -7.13 -11.20
N VAL A 101 -7.73 -8.46 -11.28
CA VAL A 101 -6.54 -9.28 -11.54
C VAL A 101 -6.64 -9.95 -12.91
N ASP A 102 -5.61 -9.78 -13.72
CA ASP A 102 -5.43 -10.46 -15.00
C ASP A 102 -4.09 -11.20 -15.01
N LYS A 103 -4.13 -12.53 -14.84
CA LYS A 103 -2.93 -13.37 -14.76
C LYS A 103 -2.30 -13.69 -16.13
N THR A 104 -2.94 -13.29 -17.22
CA THR A 104 -2.52 -13.66 -18.57
C THR A 104 -1.56 -12.65 -19.20
N ILE A 105 -1.50 -11.42 -18.66
CA ILE A 105 -0.73 -10.32 -19.24
C ILE A 105 0.50 -9.98 -18.38
N GLY A 106 1.54 -9.49 -19.05
CA GLY A 106 2.78 -9.00 -18.43
C GLY A 106 2.76 -7.50 -18.11
N PHE A 107 3.90 -6.98 -17.62
CA PHE A 107 4.04 -5.60 -17.14
C PHE A 107 3.66 -4.52 -18.16
N ASN A 108 4.22 -4.58 -19.37
CA ASN A 108 3.99 -3.56 -20.39
C ASN A 108 2.52 -3.48 -20.80
N ASP A 109 1.82 -4.61 -20.79
CA ASP A 109 0.40 -4.66 -21.13
C ASP A 109 -0.48 -4.26 -19.95
N CYS A 110 0.00 -4.45 -18.72
CA CYS A 110 -0.65 -3.97 -17.50
C CYS A 110 -0.72 -2.43 -17.47
N GLU A 111 0.39 -1.75 -17.75
CA GLU A 111 0.43 -0.29 -17.83
C GLU A 111 -0.52 0.23 -18.92
N LYS A 112 -0.46 -0.35 -20.13
CA LYS A 112 -1.38 0.03 -21.23
C LYS A 112 -2.84 -0.18 -20.86
N LYS A 113 -3.16 -1.30 -20.21
CA LYS A 113 -4.53 -1.64 -19.80
C LYS A 113 -5.05 -0.66 -18.74
N CYS A 114 -4.20 -0.27 -17.80
CA CYS A 114 -4.53 0.78 -16.82
C CYS A 114 -4.70 2.14 -17.49
N ALA A 115 -3.76 2.56 -18.34
CA ALA A 115 -3.82 3.83 -19.07
C ALA A 115 -5.05 3.96 -19.98
N ALA A 116 -5.56 2.84 -20.51
CA ALA A 116 -6.77 2.80 -21.32
C ALA A 116 -8.08 2.87 -20.50
N ASN A 117 -8.00 2.76 -19.16
CA ASN A 117 -9.14 2.81 -18.26
C ASN A 117 -9.07 4.06 -17.39
N CYS A 118 -9.93 5.05 -17.66
CA CYS A 118 -9.91 6.33 -16.95
C CYS A 118 -10.23 6.24 -15.45
N ASN A 119 -10.75 5.11 -14.97
CA ASN A 119 -10.97 4.87 -13.54
C ASN A 119 -9.79 4.13 -12.89
N CYS A 120 -8.74 3.79 -13.65
CA CYS A 120 -7.55 3.16 -13.10
C CYS A 120 -6.73 4.17 -12.29
N THR A 121 -6.36 3.81 -11.07
CA THR A 121 -5.56 4.67 -10.19
C THR A 121 -4.16 4.14 -9.94
N ALA A 122 -3.96 2.82 -10.01
CA ALA A 122 -2.67 2.17 -9.84
C ALA A 122 -2.65 0.78 -10.48
N PHE A 123 -1.45 0.27 -10.76
CA PHE A 123 -1.26 -1.11 -11.17
C PHE A 123 0.02 -1.70 -10.57
N ALA A 124 0.08 -3.03 -10.49
CA ALA A 124 1.25 -3.77 -10.03
C ALA A 124 1.33 -5.14 -10.72
N ASN A 125 2.54 -5.70 -10.77
CA ASN A 125 2.73 -7.07 -11.22
C ASN A 125 2.55 -8.07 -10.06
N THR A 126 2.18 -9.29 -10.42
CA THR A 126 2.27 -10.46 -9.55
C THR A 126 3.63 -11.15 -9.70
N GLU A 127 3.99 -12.05 -8.77
CA GLU A 127 5.32 -12.67 -8.67
C GLU A 127 5.74 -13.57 -9.86
N SER A 128 4.82 -13.97 -10.74
CA SER A 128 5.12 -14.86 -11.87
C SER A 128 4.75 -14.20 -13.20
N THR A 129 3.47 -14.10 -13.47
CA THR A 129 2.89 -13.40 -14.60
C THR A 129 1.49 -12.95 -14.20
N GLY A 130 1.23 -11.65 -14.29
CA GLY A 130 -0.09 -11.13 -14.01
C GLY A 130 -0.06 -9.68 -13.58
N CYS A 131 -1.18 -9.04 -13.82
CA CYS A 131 -1.46 -7.64 -13.62
C CYS A 131 -2.55 -7.48 -12.58
N VAL A 132 -2.31 -6.61 -11.61
CA VAL A 132 -3.31 -6.15 -10.65
C VAL A 132 -3.56 -4.68 -10.94
N ILE A 133 -4.82 -4.31 -11.15
CA ILE A 133 -5.27 -2.95 -11.45
C ILE A 133 -6.23 -2.49 -10.36
N TRP A 134 -5.98 -1.34 -9.76
CA TRP A 134 -6.89 -0.72 -8.81
C TRP A 134 -7.77 0.32 -9.49
N ILE A 135 -9.04 0.32 -9.11
CA ILE A 135 -10.05 1.28 -9.55
C ILE A 135 -10.41 2.20 -8.37
N GLY A 136 -10.52 3.51 -8.61
CA GLY A 136 -10.87 4.49 -7.57
C GLY A 136 -11.03 5.92 -8.07
#